data_AF-W5ML43-F1
#
_entry.id   AF-W5ML43-F1
#
_cell.length_a   1.000
_cell.length_b   1.000
_cell.length_c   1.000
_cell.angle_alpha   90.00
_cell.angle_beta   90.00
_cell.angle_gamma   90.00
#
_symmetry.space_group_name_H-M   'P 1'
#
loop_
_entity.id
_entity.type
_entity.pdbx_description
1 polymer ?
#
loop_
_entity_poly.entity_id
_entity_poly.type
_entity_poly.pdbx_seq_one_letter_code
_entity_poly.pdbx_strand_id
1 'polypeptide(L)'
;MEKRNLLKNPCGEGQMEFWEITENGGNEWRVEEMPGDCGSAFCDEAVKTFFVTSFERCLKKQEVDLLAEEYSPEELDAQPAIEVEDWYSGRTDCGCTYELSVCLLDENHEVIAEFKPSEVTLDPDCDDCSWKKVQ
;
A
#
# COMPACT_ATOMS: atom_id res chain seq x y z
N MET A 1 3.53 -24.37 -0.78
CA MET A 1 3.79 -23.10 -1.48
C MET A 1 4.78 -22.28 -0.69
N GLU A 2 5.73 -21.63 -1.35
CA GLU A 2 6.60 -20.66 -0.70
C GLU A 2 5.85 -19.34 -0.51
N LYS A 3 6.06 -18.69 0.63
CA LYS A 3 5.49 -17.37 0.91
C LYS A 3 6.14 -16.34 -0.02
N ARG A 4 5.35 -15.69 -0.86
CA ARG A 4 5.79 -14.61 -1.76
C ARG A 4 4.81 -13.44 -1.72
N ASN A 5 5.29 -12.25 -2.07
CA ASN A 5 4.42 -11.10 -2.27
C ASN A 5 3.59 -11.31 -3.55
N LEU A 6 2.27 -11.14 -3.46
CA LEU A 6 1.35 -11.25 -4.59
C LEU A 6 1.07 -9.88 -5.25
N LEU A 7 1.36 -8.78 -4.55
CA LEU A 7 1.26 -7.44 -5.14
C LEU A 7 2.40 -7.21 -6.12
N LYS A 8 2.04 -6.70 -7.30
CA LYS A 8 2.96 -6.28 -8.34
C LYS A 8 3.35 -4.83 -8.12
N ASN A 9 4.61 -4.51 -8.44
CA ASN A 9 5.18 -3.16 -8.31
C ASN A 9 4.92 -2.51 -6.93
N PRO A 10 5.30 -3.15 -5.81
CA PRO A 10 5.02 -2.65 -4.47
C PRO A 10 5.79 -1.37 -4.11
N CYS A 11 6.93 -1.11 -4.76
CA CYS A 11 7.81 0.01 -4.46
C CYS A 11 7.83 1.11 -5.55
N GLY A 12 7.10 0.94 -6.66
CA GLY A 12 7.04 1.96 -7.72
C GLY A 12 8.17 1.93 -8.75
N GLU A 13 9.00 0.89 -8.82
CA GLU A 13 10.04 0.75 -9.86
C GLU A 13 9.44 0.80 -11.28
N GLY A 14 8.23 0.26 -11.44
CA GLY A 14 7.42 0.34 -12.67
C GLY A 14 6.52 1.58 -12.73
N GLN A 15 6.86 2.68 -12.04
CA GLN A 15 5.97 3.83 -11.87
C GLN A 15 4.61 3.40 -11.29
N MET A 16 3.50 3.72 -11.96
CA MET A 16 2.15 3.32 -11.54
C MET A 16 1.66 2.01 -12.20
N GLU A 17 2.53 1.25 -12.87
CA GLU A 17 2.15 -0.03 -13.46
C GLU A 17 1.57 -0.98 -12.40
N PHE A 18 0.58 -1.78 -12.83
CA PHE A 18 -0.20 -2.72 -12.02
C PHE A 18 -1.12 -2.12 -10.94
N TRP A 19 -1.11 -0.81 -10.77
CA TRP A 19 -2.03 -0.10 -9.87
C TRP A 19 -3.14 0.59 -10.66
N GLU A 20 -4.40 0.33 -10.31
CA GLU A 20 -5.52 1.13 -10.78
C GLU A 20 -5.63 2.38 -9.91
N ILE A 21 -5.45 3.55 -10.51
CA ILE A 21 -5.60 4.83 -9.83
C ILE A 21 -7.10 5.17 -9.77
N THR A 22 -7.67 5.17 -8.57
CA THR A 22 -9.09 5.48 -8.34
C THR A 22 -9.32 6.94 -8.00
N GLU A 23 -8.33 7.59 -7.38
CA GLU A 23 -8.32 9.04 -7.13
C GLU A 23 -6.91 9.59 -7.36
N ASN A 24 -6.80 10.74 -8.02
CA ASN A 24 -5.51 11.31 -8.44
C ASN A 24 -5.49 12.83 -8.26
N GLY A 25 -5.77 13.31 -7.05
CA GLY A 25 -5.88 14.73 -6.77
C GLY A 25 -4.57 15.52 -6.86
N GLY A 26 -4.69 16.85 -6.92
CA GLY A 26 -3.57 17.79 -6.86
C GLY A 26 -2.57 17.60 -8.00
N ASN A 27 -1.29 17.42 -7.66
CA ASN A 27 -0.20 17.15 -8.59
C ASN A 27 -0.03 15.65 -8.92
N GLU A 28 -1.05 14.86 -8.61
CA GLU A 28 -1.16 13.43 -8.91
C GLU A 28 -0.17 12.54 -8.12
N TRP A 29 -0.38 11.22 -8.17
CA TRP A 29 0.57 10.23 -7.70
C TRP A 29 1.89 10.35 -8.47
N ARG A 30 3.00 10.22 -7.75
CA ARG A 30 4.33 10.13 -8.35
C ARG A 30 5.16 9.07 -7.65
N VAL A 31 6.26 8.70 -8.28
CA VAL A 31 7.29 7.87 -7.67
C VAL A 31 8.53 8.73 -7.46
N GLU A 32 9.11 8.65 -6.27
CA GLU A 32 10.35 9.33 -5.89
C GLU A 32 11.40 8.32 -5.44
N GLU A 33 12.68 8.71 -5.49
CA GLU A 33 13.80 7.91 -5.02
C GLU A 33 14.02 8.09 -3.51
N MET A 34 14.40 7.02 -2.82
CA MET A 34 14.70 7.01 -1.40
C MET A 34 16.10 7.58 -1.11
N PRO A 35 16.28 8.45 -0.08
CA PRO A 35 15.24 9.09 0.72
C PRO A 35 14.61 10.29 0.00
N GLY A 36 13.31 10.48 0.20
CA GLY A 36 12.57 11.64 -0.28
C GLY A 36 12.97 12.95 0.40
N ASP A 37 12.59 14.08 -0.21
CA ASP A 37 12.84 15.40 0.37
C ASP A 37 12.06 15.62 1.67
N CYS A 38 12.75 16.06 2.71
CA CYS A 38 12.25 16.13 4.10
C CYS A 38 11.72 14.78 4.64
N GLY A 39 12.09 13.65 4.04
CA GLY A 39 11.67 12.30 4.43
C GLY A 39 12.74 11.52 5.18
N SER A 40 12.33 10.39 5.78
CA SER A 40 13.24 9.43 6.42
C SER A 40 13.67 8.33 5.44
N ALA A 41 14.89 7.81 5.57
CA ALA A 41 15.29 6.62 4.84
C ALA A 41 14.51 5.38 5.33
N PHE A 42 14.14 4.51 4.40
CA PHE A 42 13.55 3.22 4.74
C PHE A 42 14.60 2.27 5.34
N CYS A 43 14.18 1.35 6.20
CA CYS A 43 15.12 0.46 6.91
C CYS A 43 15.75 -0.63 6.03
N ASP A 44 15.10 -0.97 4.90
CA ASP A 44 15.63 -1.92 3.92
C ASP A 44 16.26 -1.17 2.74
N GLU A 45 17.57 -1.30 2.58
CA GLU A 45 18.31 -0.67 1.49
C GLU A 45 17.92 -1.22 0.10
N ALA A 46 17.24 -2.37 0.00
CA ALA A 46 16.73 -2.88 -1.27
C ALA A 46 15.58 -2.04 -1.82
N VAL A 47 14.86 -1.29 -0.97
CA VAL A 47 13.77 -0.40 -1.37
C VAL A 47 14.34 0.93 -1.85
N LYS A 48 14.32 1.15 -3.17
CA LYS A 48 14.93 2.33 -3.81
C LYS A 48 13.94 3.45 -4.11
N THR A 49 12.66 3.15 -4.19
CA THR A 49 11.62 4.08 -4.59
C THR A 49 10.38 3.94 -3.71
N PHE A 50 9.54 4.97 -3.71
CA PHE A 50 8.27 4.98 -3.00
C PHE A 50 7.24 5.85 -3.73
N PHE A 51 5.96 5.64 -3.42
CA PHE A 51 4.86 6.42 -3.97
C PHE A 51 4.59 7.67 -3.12
N VAL A 52 4.37 8.81 -3.75
CA VAL A 52 3.98 10.06 -3.09
C VAL A 52 2.62 10.54 -3.57
N THR A 53 1.81 10.99 -2.61
CA THR A 53 0.52 11.63 -2.84
C THR A 53 0.68 13.15 -2.97
N SER A 54 -0.44 13.84 -3.23
CA SER A 54 -0.47 15.29 -3.33
C SER A 54 -1.28 15.95 -2.21
N PHE A 55 -1.56 17.25 -2.36
CA PHE A 55 -2.34 18.04 -1.41
C PHE A 55 -3.86 17.77 -1.47
N GLU A 56 -4.31 16.97 -2.45
CA GLU A 56 -5.65 16.43 -2.54
C GLU A 56 -5.58 14.89 -2.50
N ARG A 57 -6.73 14.25 -2.28
CA ARG A 57 -6.84 12.80 -2.09
C ARG A 57 -6.31 12.02 -3.30
N CYS A 58 -5.46 11.05 -3.02
CA CYS A 58 -4.82 10.18 -3.99
C CYS A 58 -5.01 8.73 -3.53
N LEU A 59 -5.69 7.91 -4.33
CA LEU A 59 -5.94 6.50 -4.04
C LEU A 59 -5.53 5.63 -5.22
N LYS A 60 -4.96 4.47 -4.89
CA LYS A 60 -4.63 3.42 -5.85
C LYS A 60 -5.06 2.08 -5.27
N LYS A 61 -5.48 1.15 -6.13
CA LYS A 61 -5.87 -0.21 -5.74
C LYS A 61 -5.24 -1.25 -6.66
N GLN A 62 -5.09 -2.46 -6.15
CA GLN A 62 -4.69 -3.63 -6.93
C GLN A 62 -5.55 -4.80 -6.47
N GLU A 63 -6.13 -5.52 -7.42
CA GLU A 63 -6.89 -6.73 -7.16
C GLU A 63 -5.99 -7.93 -7.47
N VAL A 64 -5.96 -8.90 -6.55
CA VAL A 64 -5.16 -10.12 -6.69
C VAL A 64 -6.11 -11.28 -6.94
N ASP A 65 -6.04 -11.84 -8.14
CA ASP A 65 -6.74 -13.09 -8.47
C ASP A 65 -5.96 -14.26 -7.88
N LEU A 66 -6.45 -14.79 -6.75
CA LEU A 66 -5.80 -15.89 -6.04
C LEU A 66 -5.74 -17.18 -6.89
N LEU A 67 -6.72 -17.43 -7.75
CA LEU A 67 -6.71 -18.60 -8.63
C LEU A 67 -5.64 -18.47 -9.71
N ALA A 68 -5.47 -17.26 -10.26
CA ALA A 68 -4.39 -16.95 -11.21
C ALA A 68 -3.00 -17.00 -10.56
N GLU A 69 -2.90 -16.79 -9.25
CA GLU A 69 -1.68 -16.93 -8.45
C GLU A 69 -1.43 -18.38 -7.96
N GLU A 70 -2.13 -19.35 -8.56
CA GLU A 70 -1.98 -20.81 -8.38
C GLU A 70 -2.54 -21.36 -7.05
N TYR A 71 -3.39 -20.62 -6.35
CA TYR A 71 -4.13 -21.15 -5.21
C TYR A 71 -5.37 -21.90 -5.70
N SER A 72 -5.49 -23.18 -5.35
CA SER A 72 -6.67 -23.98 -5.70
C SER A 72 -7.89 -23.62 -4.84
N PRO A 73 -9.13 -23.80 -5.32
CA PRO A 73 -10.33 -23.61 -4.51
C PRO A 73 -10.30 -24.42 -3.21
N GLU A 74 -9.81 -25.65 -3.24
CA GLU A 74 -9.70 -26.50 -2.05
C GLU A 74 -8.72 -25.94 -1.01
N GLU A 75 -7.63 -25.30 -1.46
CA GLU A 75 -6.71 -24.61 -0.57
C GLU A 75 -7.35 -23.35 0.02
N LEU A 76 -8.05 -22.54 -0.78
CA LEU A 76 -8.73 -21.33 -0.31
C LEU A 76 -9.86 -21.64 0.66
N ASP A 77 -10.63 -22.71 0.41
CA ASP A 77 -11.69 -23.21 1.29
C ASP A 77 -11.16 -23.67 2.66
N ALA A 78 -9.89 -24.10 2.72
CA ALA A 78 -9.20 -24.41 3.97
C ALA A 78 -8.82 -23.15 4.79
N GLN A 79 -9.10 -21.96 4.26
CA GLN A 79 -8.87 -20.65 4.90
C GLN A 79 -7.41 -20.46 5.34
N PRO A 80 -6.45 -20.47 4.40
CA PRO A 80 -5.06 -20.21 4.71
C PRO A 80 -4.93 -18.78 5.25
N ALA A 81 -3.94 -18.56 6.11
CA ALA A 81 -3.68 -17.23 6.61
C ALA A 81 -3.25 -16.31 5.47
N ILE A 82 -3.96 -15.19 5.31
CA ILE A 82 -3.60 -14.09 4.42
C ILE A 82 -2.94 -13.03 5.29
N GLU A 83 -1.68 -12.73 4.99
CA GLU A 83 -0.93 -11.66 5.65
C GLU A 83 -0.83 -10.47 4.72
N VAL A 84 -1.17 -9.29 5.24
CA VAL A 84 -1.16 -8.02 4.52
C VAL A 84 -0.26 -7.08 5.29
N GLU A 85 0.62 -6.38 4.59
CA GLU A 85 1.52 -5.40 5.18
C GLU A 85 1.63 -4.19 4.26
N ASP A 86 1.69 -3.00 4.83
CA ASP A 86 1.99 -1.77 4.10
C ASP A 86 2.86 -0.84 4.95
N TRP A 87 3.58 0.05 4.28
CA TRP A 87 4.48 1.00 4.90
C TRP A 87 4.15 2.42 4.45
N TYR A 88 4.02 3.33 5.41
CA TYR A 88 3.74 4.73 5.15
C TYR A 88 4.64 5.63 5.99
N SER A 89 4.89 6.84 5.49
CA SER A 89 5.64 7.89 6.19
C SER A 89 5.08 9.27 5.81
N GLY A 90 5.52 10.29 6.54
CA GLY A 90 5.20 11.68 6.25
C GLY A 90 6.46 12.47 5.92
N ARG A 91 6.29 13.70 5.45
CA ARG A 91 7.40 14.65 5.39
C ARG A 91 7.49 15.38 6.72
N THR A 92 8.69 15.83 7.07
CA THR A 92 8.96 16.58 8.30
C THR A 92 8.61 18.07 8.21
N ASP A 93 8.14 18.53 7.04
CA ASP A 93 7.75 19.92 6.78
C ASP A 93 6.27 20.09 6.39
N CYS A 94 5.52 18.98 6.25
CA CYS A 94 4.11 19.00 5.86
C CYS A 94 3.37 17.76 6.37
N GLY A 95 2.22 17.99 7.01
CA GLY A 95 1.36 16.91 7.49
C GLY A 95 0.64 16.18 6.36
N CYS A 96 0.26 14.93 6.63
CA CYS A 96 -0.47 14.11 5.68
C CYS A 96 -1.42 13.14 6.39
N THR A 97 -2.29 12.52 5.61
CA THR A 97 -3.23 11.51 6.07
C THR A 97 -3.05 10.24 5.28
N TYR A 98 -2.98 9.10 5.98
CA TYR A 98 -2.87 7.77 5.42
C TYR A 98 -4.13 6.95 5.71
N GLU A 99 -4.60 6.22 4.69
CA GLU A 99 -5.68 5.24 4.81
C GLU A 99 -5.34 3.95 4.06
N LEU A 100 -5.86 2.83 4.57
CA LEU A 100 -5.76 1.52 3.95
C LEU A 100 -7.11 0.79 4.08
N SER A 101 -7.52 0.10 3.03
CA SER A 101 -8.67 -0.80 3.05
C SER A 101 -8.32 -2.04 2.25
N VAL A 102 -8.46 -3.21 2.86
CA VAL A 102 -8.18 -4.50 2.23
C VAL A 102 -9.42 -5.37 2.35
N CYS A 103 -9.90 -5.87 1.22
CA CYS A 103 -11.11 -6.69 1.16
C CYS A 103 -10.78 -8.06 0.57
N LEU A 104 -11.23 -9.11 1.25
CA LEU A 104 -11.33 -10.44 0.66
C LEU A 104 -12.66 -10.55 -0.07
N LEU A 105 -12.62 -10.92 -1.34
CA LEU A 105 -13.79 -10.97 -2.21
C LEU A 105 -14.15 -12.41 -2.59
N ASP A 106 -15.43 -12.67 -2.82
CA ASP A 106 -15.92 -13.91 -3.42
C ASP A 106 -15.88 -13.87 -4.96
N GLU A 107 -16.35 -14.94 -5.62
CA GLU A 107 -16.44 -15.03 -7.08
C GLU A 107 -17.36 -13.98 -7.73
N ASN A 108 -18.26 -13.37 -6.95
CA ASN A 108 -19.18 -12.32 -7.38
C ASN A 108 -18.66 -10.91 -7.05
N HIS A 109 -17.42 -10.80 -6.56
CA HIS A 109 -16.81 -9.57 -6.05
C HIS A 109 -17.56 -8.99 -4.82
N GLU A 110 -18.26 -9.82 -4.05
CA GLU A 110 -18.85 -9.44 -2.77
C GLU A 110 -17.82 -9.57 -1.65
N VAL A 111 -17.84 -8.65 -0.69
CA VAL A 111 -16.89 -8.61 0.42
C VAL A 111 -17.21 -9.72 1.43
N ILE A 112 -16.28 -10.67 1.57
CA ILE A 112 -16.32 -11.73 2.59
C ILE A 112 -15.73 -11.22 3.91
N ALA A 113 -14.61 -10.50 3.84
CA ALA A 113 -13.92 -9.95 4.99
C ALA A 113 -13.26 -8.61 4.64
N GLU A 114 -13.17 -7.72 5.62
CA GLU A 114 -12.54 -6.41 5.46
C GLU A 114 -11.54 -6.17 6.60
N PHE A 115 -10.35 -5.71 6.23
CA PHE A 115 -9.37 -5.14 7.13
C PHE A 115 -9.20 -3.65 6.79
N LYS A 116 -9.62 -2.80 7.71
CA LYS A 116 -9.58 -1.35 7.57
C LYS A 116 -9.07 -0.71 8.85
N PRO A 117 -7.75 -0.44 8.96
CA PRO A 117 -7.21 0.32 10.07
C PRO A 117 -7.85 1.71 10.16
N SER A 118 -7.79 2.31 11.34
CA SER A 118 -8.18 3.72 11.49
C SER A 118 -7.26 4.61 10.65
N GLU A 119 -7.85 5.62 10.03
CA GLU A 119 -7.10 6.66 9.33
C GLU A 119 -6.04 7.27 10.26
N VAL A 120 -4.85 7.48 9.72
CA VAL A 120 -3.70 8.01 10.47
C VAL A 120 -3.36 9.39 9.93
N THR A 121 -3.38 10.40 10.81
CA THR A 121 -2.83 11.73 10.52
C THR A 121 -1.40 11.79 11.05
N LEU A 122 -0.48 12.25 10.22
CA LEU A 122 0.90 12.55 10.59
C LEU A 122 1.06 14.08 10.62
N ASP A 123 1.40 14.61 11.79
CA ASP A 123 1.64 16.04 12.00
C ASP A 123 3.14 16.28 12.25
N PRO A 124 3.87 16.97 11.35
CA PRO A 124 5.31 17.22 11.49
C PRO A 124 5.68 18.00 12.76
N ASP A 125 4.75 18.72 13.38
CA ASP A 125 5.01 19.45 14.63
C ASP A 125 4.98 18.52 15.86
N CYS A 126 4.36 17.34 15.74
CA CYS A 126 4.11 16.43 16.86
C CYS A 126 4.68 15.02 16.65
N ASP A 127 4.92 14.61 15.41
CA ASP A 127 5.37 13.27 15.00
C ASP A 127 6.80 13.28 14.46
N ASP A 128 7.46 12.12 14.48
CA ASP A 128 8.77 11.94 13.84
C ASP A 128 8.70 11.77 12.30
N CYS A 129 7.47 11.64 11.77
CA CYS A 129 7.16 11.37 10.37
C CYS A 129 7.95 10.19 9.75
N SER A 130 8.46 9.27 10.58
CA SER A 130 9.26 8.14 10.13
C SER A 130 8.39 7.03 9.52
N TRP A 131 9.03 6.06 8.86
CA TRP A 131 8.33 4.91 8.27
C TRP A 131 7.65 4.06 9.33
N LYS A 132 6.35 3.86 9.18
CA LYS A 132 5.50 3.04 10.05
C LYS A 132 4.92 1.88 9.25
N LYS A 133 4.92 0.70 9.87
CA LYS A 133 4.31 -0.51 9.32
C LYS A 133 2.87 -0.64 9.80
N VAL A 134 1.96 -0.97 8.89
CA VAL A 134 0.64 -1.52 9.21
C VAL A 134 0.59 -2.97 8.75
N GLN A 135 -0.06 -3.84 9.52
CA GLN A 135 -0.23 -5.27 9.28
C GLN A 135 -1.49 -5.79 9.98
#